data_AF-A0A7Y5F1E5-F1
#
_entry.id   AF-A0A7Y5F1E5-F1
#
_cell.length_a   1.000
_cell.length_b   1.000
_cell.length_c   1.000
_cell.angle_alpha   90.00
_cell.angle_beta   90.00
_cell.angle_gamma   90.00
#
_symmetry.space_group_name_H-M   'P 1'
#
loop_
_entity.id
_entity.type
_entity.pdbx_description
1 polymer ?
#
loop_
_entity_poly.entity_id
_entity_poly.type
_entity_poly.pdbx_seq_one_letter_code
_entity_poly.pdbx_strand_id
1 'polypeptide(L)'
;MMPTTSFLPPPLQTDLLEFAQSLVRIQSYSGQEEEIIRFIAQKMTALGYDEVRIDAMGIPTIGFGPGEYKLAHMRNESCEVQQIVDACGFYTNLVRQIQ
;
A
#
# COMPACT_ATOMS: atom_id res chain seq x y z
N MET A 1 22.18 16.45 -15.40
CA MET A 1 21.60 15.20 -15.93
C MET A 1 21.33 14.31 -14.73
N MET A 2 20.06 13.99 -14.43
CA MET A 2 19.76 13.12 -13.28
C MET A 2 20.33 11.72 -13.58
N PRO A 3 21.04 11.08 -12.64
CA PRO A 3 21.61 9.77 -12.87
C PRO A 3 20.48 8.76 -13.12
N THR A 4 20.52 8.10 -14.27
CA THR A 4 19.54 7.11 -14.73
C THR A 4 19.91 5.74 -14.19
N THR A 5 19.94 5.58 -12.87
CA THR A 5 20.13 4.26 -12.26
C THR A 5 18.77 3.80 -11.78
N SER A 6 17.99 3.18 -12.69
CA SER A 6 16.78 2.47 -12.30
C SER A 6 17.19 1.22 -11.54
N PHE A 7 16.95 1.21 -10.23
CA PHE A 7 17.24 0.07 -9.35
C PHE A 7 16.19 -1.06 -9.43
N LEU A 8 15.22 -0.95 -10.33
CA LEU A 8 14.09 -1.88 -10.41
C LEU A 8 14.21 -2.80 -11.63
N PRO A 9 13.81 -4.08 -11.50
CA PRO A 9 13.71 -4.99 -12.64
C PRO A 9 12.87 -4.36 -13.77
N PRO A 10 13.26 -4.52 -15.06
CA PRO A 10 12.55 -3.87 -16.16
C PRO A 10 11.02 -4.08 -16.19
N PRO A 11 10.49 -5.29 -15.90
CA PRO A 11 9.04 -5.49 -15.85
C PRO A 11 8.36 -4.65 -14.75
N LEU A 12 9.00 -4.53 -13.58
CA LEU A 12 8.48 -3.73 -12.47
C LEU A 12 8.55 -2.23 -12.80
N GLN A 13 9.60 -1.80 -13.50
CA GLN A 13 9.72 -0.42 -13.94
C GLN A 13 8.61 -0.02 -14.93
N THR A 14 8.30 -0.89 -15.89
CA THR A 14 7.20 -0.67 -16.85
C THR A 14 5.85 -0.62 -16.13
N ASP A 15 5.57 -1.58 -15.26
CA ASP A 15 4.29 -1.64 -14.52
C ASP A 15 4.09 -0.39 -13.63
N LEU A 16 5.13 0.07 -12.94
CA LEU A 16 5.09 1.30 -12.14
C LEU A 16 4.87 2.54 -13.00
N LEU A 17 5.51 2.61 -14.18
CA LEU A 17 5.33 3.73 -15.10
C LEU A 17 3.90 3.79 -15.62
N GLU A 18 3.34 2.66 -16.06
CA GLU A 18 1.96 2.57 -16.55
C GLU A 18 0.94 2.90 -15.45
N PHE A 19 1.18 2.41 -14.24
CA PHE A 19 0.36 2.74 -13.08
C PHE A 19 0.39 4.25 -12.77
N ALA A 20 1.59 4.84 -12.69
CA ALA A 20 1.75 6.28 -12.43
C ALA A 20 1.12 7.15 -13.53
N GLN A 21 1.28 6.77 -14.81
CA GLN A 21 0.63 7.46 -15.92
C GLN A 21 -0.90 7.40 -15.82
N SER A 22 -1.45 6.27 -15.39
CA SER A 22 -2.89 6.12 -15.18
C SER A 22 -3.39 7.02 -14.06
N LEU A 23 -2.66 7.11 -12.93
CA LEU A 23 -2.99 8.03 -11.83
C LEU A 23 -3.04 9.49 -12.29
N VAL A 24 -2.10 9.92 -13.13
CA VAL A 24 -2.07 11.29 -13.66
C VAL A 24 -3.24 11.57 -14.61
N ARG A 25 -3.73 10.56 -15.32
CA ARG A 25 -4.84 10.71 -16.28
C ARG A 25 -6.21 10.77 -15.62
N ILE A 26 -6.38 10.13 -14.48
CA ILE A 26 -7.65 10.13 -13.75
C ILE A 26 -7.82 11.50 -13.10
N GLN A 27 -8.91 12.20 -13.43
CA GLN A 27 -9.24 13.46 -12.77
C GLN A 27 -9.75 13.16 -11.36
N SER A 28 -9.19 13.82 -10.35
CA SER A 28 -9.51 13.59 -8.93
C SER A 28 -9.63 14.91 -8.17
N TYR A 29 -10.62 15.74 -8.52
CA TYR A 29 -10.88 16.98 -7.81
C TYR A 29 -11.38 16.71 -6.38
N SER A 30 -11.28 17.72 -5.51
CA SER A 30 -11.77 17.63 -4.13
C SER A 30 -13.26 17.25 -4.10
N GLY A 31 -13.59 16.11 -3.47
CA GLY A 31 -14.94 15.55 -3.40
C GLY A 31 -15.37 14.71 -4.62
N GLN A 32 -14.49 14.48 -5.59
CA GLN A 32 -14.71 13.66 -6.79
C GLN A 32 -13.63 12.59 -6.97
N GLU A 33 -13.02 12.13 -5.87
CA GLU A 33 -11.89 11.20 -5.90
C GLU A 33 -12.31 9.74 -6.10
N GLU A 34 -13.60 9.41 -6.16
CA GLU A 34 -14.09 8.02 -6.15
C GLU A 34 -13.42 7.14 -7.22
N GLU A 35 -13.23 7.66 -8.44
CA GLU A 35 -12.61 6.91 -9.53
C GLU A 35 -11.16 6.55 -9.21
N ILE A 36 -10.34 7.52 -8.80
CA ILE A 36 -8.92 7.29 -8.48
C ILE A 36 -8.77 6.38 -7.25
N ILE A 37 -9.67 6.52 -6.28
CA ILE A 37 -9.73 5.68 -5.07
C ILE A 37 -9.94 4.22 -5.45
N ARG A 38 -10.96 3.94 -6.29
CA ARG A 38 -11.25 2.57 -6.75
C ARG A 38 -10.13 2.01 -7.59
N PHE A 39 -9.51 2.82 -8.45
CA PHE A 39 -8.38 2.42 -9.28
C PHE A 39 -7.16 2.00 -8.44
N ILE A 40 -6.78 2.81 -7.44
CA ILE A 40 -5.69 2.48 -6.52
C ILE A 40 -6.02 1.21 -5.73
N ALA A 41 -7.23 1.11 -5.16
CA ALA A 41 -7.65 -0.06 -4.39
C ALA A 41 -7.62 -1.36 -5.22
N GLN A 42 -8.02 -1.29 -6.49
CA GLN A 42 -7.91 -2.42 -7.43
C GLN A 42 -6.45 -2.80 -7.69
N LYS A 43 -5.55 -1.83 -7.92
CA LYS A 43 -4.12 -2.13 -8.10
C LYS A 43 -3.54 -2.79 -6.86
N MET A 44 -3.88 -2.31 -5.67
CA MET A 44 -3.44 -2.91 -4.41
C MET A 44 -3.93 -4.36 -4.30
N THR A 45 -5.21 -4.61 -4.57
CA THR A 45 -5.75 -5.97 -4.56
C THR A 45 -5.02 -6.87 -5.57
N ALA A 46 -4.73 -6.36 -6.78
CA ALA A 46 -4.00 -7.10 -7.82
C ALA A 46 -2.54 -7.39 -7.47
N LEU A 47 -1.91 -6.55 -6.63
CA LEU A 47 -0.57 -6.77 -6.09
C LEU A 47 -0.55 -7.79 -4.93
N GLY A 48 -1.72 -8.28 -4.50
CA GLY A 48 -1.84 -9.31 -3.48
C GLY A 48 -1.80 -8.79 -2.05
N TYR A 49 -2.13 -7.51 -1.82
CA TYR A 49 -2.30 -7.02 -0.45
C TYR A 49 -3.49 -7.73 0.22
N ASP A 50 -3.27 -8.24 1.43
CA ASP A 50 -4.24 -9.08 2.16
C ASP A 50 -5.56 -8.35 2.45
N GLU A 51 -5.48 -7.06 2.77
CA GLU A 51 -6.65 -6.26 3.10
C GLU A 51 -6.50 -4.83 2.59
N VAL A 52 -7.35 -4.44 1.63
CA VAL A 52 -7.46 -3.08 1.13
C VAL A 52 -8.74 -2.46 1.67
N ARG A 53 -8.61 -1.38 2.43
CA ARG A 53 -9.74 -0.63 2.99
C ARG A 53 -9.76 0.78 2.42
N ILE A 54 -10.95 1.37 2.34
CA ILE A 54 -11.13 2.78 2.04
C ILE A 54 -11.55 3.44 3.34
N ASP A 55 -10.78 4.41 3.81
CA ASP A 55 -11.09 5.10 5.06
C ASP A 55 -12.29 6.07 4.92
N ALA A 56 -12.67 6.73 6.02
CA ALA A 56 -13.80 7.66 6.02
C ALA A 56 -13.59 8.90 5.11
N MET A 57 -12.35 9.19 4.72
CA MET A 57 -11.98 10.27 3.81
C MET A 57 -11.84 9.79 2.36
N GLY A 58 -12.11 8.51 2.09
CA GLY A 58 -11.98 7.91 0.78
C GLY A 58 -10.57 7.43 0.46
N ILE A 59 -9.59 7.50 1.36
CA ILE A 59 -8.21 7.15 1.04
C ILE A 59 -8.05 5.61 1.05
N PRO A 60 -7.61 4.98 -0.06
CA PRO A 60 -7.23 3.57 -0.04
C PRO A 60 -6.04 3.37 0.88
N THR A 61 -6.20 2.51 1.87
CA THR A 61 -5.19 2.20 2.87
C THR A 61 -5.04 0.69 3.00
N ILE A 62 -3.81 0.28 3.25
CA ILE A 62 -3.45 -1.07 3.68
C ILE A 62 -2.83 -0.95 5.06
N GLY A 63 -3.32 -1.76 6.00
CA GLY A 63 -2.71 -1.91 7.30
C GLY A 63 -1.89 -3.18 7.30
N PHE A 64 -0.59 -3.09 7.56
CA PHE A 64 0.24 -4.26 7.80
C PHE A 64 0.94 -4.11 9.16
N GLY A 65 0.49 -4.86 10.16
CA GLY A 65 1.03 -4.74 11.50
C GLY A 65 0.22 -5.52 12.54
N PRO A 66 0.77 -5.71 13.75
CA PRO A 66 0.08 -6.39 14.83
C PRO A 66 -1.06 -5.53 15.40
N GLY A 67 -2.12 -6.18 15.89
CA GLY A 67 -3.23 -5.51 16.58
C GLY A 67 -4.47 -5.23 15.73
N GLU A 68 -5.49 -4.66 16.36
CA GLU A 68 -6.73 -4.29 15.69
C GLU A 68 -6.61 -2.91 15.05
N TYR A 69 -6.74 -2.84 13.72
CA TYR A 69 -6.55 -1.58 12.97
C TYR A 69 -7.46 -0.44 13.46
N LYS A 70 -8.67 -0.75 13.97
CA LYS A 70 -9.61 0.25 14.47
C LYS A 70 -9.11 0.98 15.71
N LEU A 71 -8.18 0.36 16.43
CA LEU A 71 -7.55 0.92 17.63
C LEU A 71 -6.18 1.53 17.32
N ALA A 72 -5.70 1.42 16.07
CA ALA A 72 -4.42 2.01 15.67
C ALA A 72 -4.40 3.51 16.02
N HIS A 73 -3.33 3.95 16.68
CA HIS A 73 -3.13 5.33 17.15
C HIS A 73 -4.10 5.81 18.25
N MET A 74 -4.77 4.89 18.95
CA MET A 74 -5.62 5.19 20.10
C MET A 74 -4.92 4.92 21.44
N ARG A 75 -5.35 5.59 22.51
CA ARG A 75 -4.71 5.46 23.85
C ARG A 75 -4.76 4.05 24.44
N ASN A 76 -5.76 3.26 24.07
CA ASN A 76 -6.01 1.90 24.53
C ASN A 76 -5.74 0.84 23.46
N GLU A 77 -4.89 1.17 22.48
CA GLU A 77 -4.38 0.19 21.52
C GLU A 77 -3.65 -0.94 22.24
N SER A 78 -3.96 -2.18 21.88
CA SER A 78 -3.30 -3.38 22.40
C SER A 78 -3.36 -4.49 21.35
N CYS A 79 -2.43 -5.44 21.44
CA CYS A 79 -2.37 -6.58 20.53
C CYS A 79 -1.79 -7.80 21.23
N GLU A 80 -2.03 -8.98 20.66
CA GLU A 80 -1.43 -10.22 21.14
C GLU A 80 0.06 -10.26 20.81
N VAL A 81 0.89 -10.71 21.76
CA VAL A 81 2.35 -10.79 21.57
C VAL A 81 2.71 -11.63 20.34
N GLN A 82 1.92 -12.67 20.04
CA GLN A 82 2.14 -13.51 18.87
C GLN A 82 2.00 -12.72 17.55
N GLN A 83 1.07 -11.76 17.46
CA GLN A 83 0.91 -10.93 16.27
C GLN A 83 2.17 -10.09 16.00
N ILE A 84 2.87 -9.65 17.05
CA ILE A 84 4.14 -8.92 16.92
C ILE A 84 5.19 -9.84 16.30
N VAL A 85 5.29 -11.08 16.77
CA VAL A 85 6.24 -12.08 16.24
C VAL A 85 5.95 -12.37 14.76
N ASP A 86 4.67 -12.54 14.40
CA ASP A 86 4.26 -12.83 13.03
C ASP A 86 4.58 -11.64 12.10
N ALA A 87 4.31 -10.42 12.54
CA ALA A 87 4.66 -9.20 11.81
C ALA A 87 6.18 -9.08 11.59
N CYS A 88 6.99 -9.35 12.62
CA CYS A 88 8.45 -9.40 12.48
C CYS A 88 8.88 -10.44 11.43
N GLY A 89 8.25 -11.61 11.40
CA GLY A 89 8.52 -12.65 10.41
C GLY A 89 8.24 -12.17 8.99
N PHE A 90 7.08 -11.55 8.76
CA PHE A 90 6.73 -10.98 7.46
C PHE A 90 7.74 -9.92 7.00
N TYR A 91 8.01 -8.91 7.84
CA TYR A 91 8.91 -7.82 7.47
C TYR A 91 10.32 -8.32 7.16
N THR A 92 10.80 -9.30 7.93
CA THR A 92 12.10 -9.93 7.66
C THR A 92 12.12 -10.62 6.30
N ASN A 93 11.05 -11.33 5.94
CA ASN A 93 10.95 -11.98 4.63
C ASN A 93 10.81 -10.98 3.49
N LEU A 94 10.06 -9.89 3.68
CA LEU A 94 9.93 -8.83 2.70
C LEU A 94 11.29 -8.20 2.37
N VAL A 95 12.06 -7.84 3.39
CA VAL A 95 13.41 -7.28 3.22
C VAL A 95 14.32 -8.24 2.43
N ARG A 96 14.23 -9.55 2.70
CA ARG A 96 15.01 -10.56 1.97
C ARG A 96 14.63 -10.69 0.48
N GLN A 97 13.40 -10.34 0.10
CA GLN A 97 12.93 -10.47 -1.29
C GLN A 97 13.28 -9.25 -2.16
N ILE A 98 13.63 -8.12 -1.55
CA ILE A 98 13.95 -6.87 -2.25
C ILE A 98 15.44 -6.52 -2.26
N GLN A 99 16.30 -7.38 -1.69
CA GLN A 99 17.76 -7.30 -1.73
C GLN A 99 18.32 -8.26 -2.78
#